data_AF-A0A927XCB9-F1
#
_entry.id   AF-A0A927XCB9-F1
#
_cell.length_a   1.000
_cell.length_b   1.000
_cell.length_c   1.000
_cell.angle_alpha   90.00
_cell.angle_beta   90.00
_cell.angle_gamma   90.00
#
_symmetry.space_group_name_H-M   'P 1'
#
loop_
_entity.id
_entity.type
_entity.pdbx_description
1 polymer ?
#
loop_
_entity_poly.entity_id
_entity_poly.type
_entity_poly.pdbx_seq_one_letter_code
_entity_poly.pdbx_strand_id
1 'polypeptide(L)'
;MNTLNFWKYFESEERYINENDKGDYWKFLDTTIEELNSKDIYIGSIIKIIKKIQNKDLKEKMKQKLLNLILDNKLILTNGNLILDTELFSNEEINKIIFSSDYFSLLEESSINLGHIDYSKFNDFIYIFLTISDQNMQIEMFNKLFETIKSYNDFQKVLVDALEIISQKNHVLYEELFNSWINDLPKYYLKYLKVNSDPNYLYNKSLEYKDLKIGIDPRISIGPEVETNFINSLDINMYNQKHFEQDFVVSSDATVSPGREIICEPFHDTKEDLAKFKAVLDTLSEMGYYYDDKLGNASGQINLGLSYLDSAQAILNFYEIFCNCEKVLFYISNEKGQLSRQSLYQNSRIKAISEIIGKRIINEDITRNEVIDMFLTENEKKFEKYGIKGLSHKKNSVCMRGVCEEDYRFEIRIPNGGVNYNTWIDNIRLYSKIMEVAKKIADALKKDYITEEEERLIKLKLELEEPDLSDKDKLEILMDLLFDDEKIKQIYFDRYDSVIAKINTLSPNDFDYIKYKRQNFGMEPAFGDVDFSYQYQSKLFDPYKDDDNEKSR
;
A
#
# COMPACT_ATOMS: atom_id res chain seq x y z
N MET A 1 -30.13 -41.22 -33.59
CA MET A 1 -29.08 -40.51 -32.84
C MET A 1 -29.56 -40.46 -31.39
N ASN A 2 -28.84 -41.05 -30.42
CA ASN A 2 -29.25 -40.96 -29.01
C ASN A 2 -29.38 -39.49 -28.63
N THR A 3 -30.40 -39.13 -27.86
CA THR A 3 -30.71 -37.74 -27.45
C THR A 3 -29.51 -37.05 -26.80
N LEU A 4 -28.62 -37.80 -26.14
CA LEU A 4 -27.35 -37.30 -25.58
C LEU A 4 -26.31 -36.92 -26.64
N ASN A 5 -26.24 -37.67 -27.75
CA ASN A 5 -25.35 -37.38 -28.87
C ASN A 5 -25.84 -36.18 -29.68
N PHE A 6 -27.14 -35.85 -29.64
CA PHE A 6 -27.69 -34.68 -30.34
C PHE A 6 -27.20 -33.36 -29.73
N TRP A 7 -27.18 -33.23 -28.40
CA TRP A 7 -26.78 -31.98 -27.73
C TRP A 7 -25.26 -31.74 -27.75
N LYS A 8 -24.45 -32.80 -27.60
CA LYS A 8 -22.99 -32.71 -27.86
C LYS A 8 -22.67 -32.35 -29.32
N TYR A 9 -23.54 -32.72 -30.27
CA TYR A 9 -23.41 -32.36 -31.69
C TYR A 9 -23.88 -30.91 -31.96
N PHE A 10 -24.89 -30.44 -31.22
CA PHE A 10 -25.39 -29.06 -31.25
C PHE A 10 -24.34 -28.05 -30.74
N GLU A 11 -23.44 -28.47 -29.85
CA GLU A 11 -22.33 -27.67 -29.33
C GLU A 11 -21.08 -27.65 -30.24
N SER A 12 -20.89 -28.62 -31.15
CA SER A 12 -19.59 -28.88 -31.79
C SER A 12 -19.48 -28.60 -33.28
N GLU A 13 -20.56 -28.50 -34.07
CA GLU A 13 -20.45 -28.16 -35.50
C GLU A 13 -21.44 -27.09 -35.97
N GLU A 14 -20.90 -25.96 -36.45
CA GLU A 14 -21.60 -24.95 -37.28
C GLU A 14 -21.96 -25.48 -38.69
N ARG A 15 -22.38 -26.75 -38.84
CA ARG A 15 -22.69 -27.32 -40.16
C ARG A 15 -24.18 -27.40 -40.45
N TYR A 16 -24.55 -26.71 -41.53
CA TYR A 16 -25.75 -26.85 -42.36
C TYR A 16 -27.08 -26.92 -41.61
N ILE A 17 -27.51 -25.76 -41.12
CA ILE A 17 -28.90 -25.58 -40.69
C ILE A 17 -29.74 -25.14 -41.88
N ASN A 18 -30.35 -26.11 -42.57
CA ASN A 18 -31.29 -25.86 -43.66
C ASN A 18 -32.69 -25.64 -43.05
N GLU A 19 -33.22 -24.42 -43.14
CA GLU A 19 -34.53 -24.04 -42.56
C GLU A 19 -35.71 -24.86 -43.11
N ASN A 20 -35.52 -25.53 -44.24
CA ASN A 20 -36.52 -26.32 -44.93
C ASN A 20 -36.56 -27.80 -44.52
N ASP A 21 -35.57 -28.29 -43.76
CA ASP A 21 -35.58 -29.65 -43.23
C ASP A 21 -36.12 -29.66 -41.79
N LYS A 22 -37.04 -30.59 -41.50
CA LYS A 22 -37.58 -30.86 -40.15
C LYS A 22 -36.54 -31.49 -39.20
N GLY A 23 -35.30 -31.04 -39.25
CA GLY A 23 -34.16 -31.65 -38.57
C GLY A 23 -34.01 -31.17 -37.13
N ASP A 24 -33.19 -30.14 -36.94
CA ASP A 24 -32.60 -29.87 -35.61
C ASP A 24 -33.27 -28.72 -34.85
N TYR A 25 -33.85 -27.73 -35.54
CA TYR A 25 -34.70 -26.69 -34.94
C TYR A 25 -36.00 -27.29 -34.36
N TRP A 26 -36.60 -28.21 -35.10
CA TRP A 26 -37.84 -28.88 -34.70
C TRP A 26 -37.61 -29.81 -33.52
N LYS A 27 -36.44 -30.49 -33.42
CA LYS A 27 -36.09 -31.24 -32.21
C LYS A 27 -36.03 -30.37 -30.96
N PHE A 28 -35.47 -29.15 -31.02
CA PHE A 28 -35.55 -28.23 -29.87
C PHE A 28 -37.01 -27.85 -29.58
N LEU A 29 -37.82 -27.55 -30.60
CA LEU A 29 -39.25 -27.23 -30.44
C LEU A 29 -40.12 -28.42 -29.98
N ASP A 30 -39.70 -29.65 -30.22
CA ASP A 30 -40.43 -30.87 -29.88
C ASP A 30 -39.95 -31.50 -28.55
N THR A 31 -38.73 -31.18 -28.09
CA THR A 31 -38.20 -31.64 -26.79
C THR A 31 -38.94 -30.95 -25.64
N THR A 32 -39.45 -31.68 -24.67
CA THR A 32 -40.16 -31.08 -23.53
C THR A 32 -39.21 -30.23 -22.66
N ILE A 33 -39.77 -29.27 -21.91
CA ILE A 33 -38.97 -28.45 -20.97
C ILE A 33 -38.27 -29.35 -19.93
N GLU A 34 -38.95 -30.36 -19.41
CA GLU A 34 -38.39 -31.36 -18.47
C GLU A 34 -37.18 -32.12 -19.05
N GLU A 35 -37.25 -32.51 -20.32
CA GLU A 35 -36.14 -33.19 -21.01
C GLU A 35 -34.97 -32.25 -21.32
N LEU A 36 -35.22 -30.95 -21.51
CA LEU A 36 -34.17 -29.95 -21.67
C LEU A 36 -33.45 -29.71 -20.34
N ASN A 37 -34.18 -29.68 -19.22
CA ASN A 37 -33.61 -29.51 -17.88
C ASN A 37 -32.69 -30.66 -17.44
N SER A 38 -33.00 -31.89 -17.87
CA SER A 38 -32.18 -33.06 -17.56
C SER A 38 -30.81 -33.09 -18.27
N LYS A 39 -30.54 -32.08 -19.10
CA LYS A 39 -29.34 -31.99 -19.94
C LYS A 39 -28.67 -30.65 -19.65
N ASP A 40 -27.37 -30.68 -19.37
CA ASP A 40 -26.55 -29.47 -19.24
C ASP A 40 -26.43 -28.77 -20.60
N ILE A 41 -27.48 -28.05 -21.01
CA ILE A 41 -27.52 -27.37 -22.31
C ILE A 41 -26.97 -25.95 -22.15
N TYR A 42 -25.92 -25.64 -22.90
CA TYR A 42 -25.36 -24.29 -22.94
C TYR A 42 -26.30 -23.31 -23.66
N ILE A 43 -27.02 -22.48 -22.90
CA ILE A 43 -28.03 -21.53 -23.43
C ILE A 43 -27.43 -20.56 -24.46
N GLY A 44 -26.19 -20.13 -24.27
CA GLY A 44 -25.49 -19.27 -25.23
C GLY A 44 -25.39 -19.86 -26.64
N SER A 45 -25.35 -21.19 -26.79
CA SER A 45 -25.35 -21.87 -28.08
C SER A 45 -26.72 -21.80 -28.74
N ILE A 46 -27.79 -21.93 -27.96
CA ILE A 46 -29.17 -21.77 -28.45
C ILE A 46 -29.40 -20.34 -28.95
N ILE A 47 -28.96 -19.32 -28.20
CA ILE A 47 -29.10 -17.90 -28.58
C ILE A 47 -28.40 -17.64 -29.93
N LYS A 48 -27.14 -18.08 -30.08
CA LYS A 48 -26.38 -17.94 -31.34
C LYS A 48 -27.11 -18.56 -32.54
N ILE A 49 -27.77 -19.70 -32.32
CA ILE A 49 -28.51 -20.41 -33.34
C ILE A 49 -29.80 -19.66 -33.71
N ILE A 50 -30.57 -19.20 -32.72
CA ILE A 50 -31.82 -18.44 -32.97
C ILE A 50 -31.53 -17.16 -33.77
N LYS A 51 -30.41 -16.49 -33.51
CA LYS A 51 -30.01 -15.28 -34.26
C LYS A 51 -29.77 -15.52 -35.74
N LYS A 52 -29.26 -16.70 -36.10
CA LYS A 52 -28.96 -17.10 -37.49
C LYS A 52 -30.21 -17.50 -38.29
N ILE A 53 -31.38 -17.67 -37.66
CA ILE A 53 -32.63 -18.02 -38.33
C ILE A 53 -33.17 -16.80 -39.09
N GLN A 54 -33.40 -16.97 -40.39
CA GLN A 54 -34.04 -16.02 -41.30
C GLN A 54 -35.57 -16.14 -41.29
N ASN A 55 -36.11 -17.36 -41.13
CA ASN A 55 -37.56 -17.56 -41.01
C ASN A 55 -38.11 -16.93 -39.71
N LYS A 56 -38.90 -15.85 -39.86
CA LYS A 56 -39.44 -15.08 -38.73
C LYS A 56 -40.33 -15.89 -37.79
N ASP A 57 -41.22 -16.73 -38.33
CA ASP A 57 -42.15 -17.52 -37.52
C ASP A 57 -41.42 -18.61 -36.72
N LEU A 58 -40.41 -19.24 -37.33
CA LEU A 58 -39.58 -20.24 -36.66
C LEU A 58 -38.72 -19.59 -35.57
N LYS A 59 -38.12 -18.44 -35.89
CA LYS A 59 -37.33 -17.65 -34.95
C LYS A 59 -38.15 -17.26 -33.72
N GLU A 60 -39.36 -16.76 -33.92
CA GLU A 60 -40.24 -16.36 -32.82
C GLU A 60 -40.68 -17.56 -31.98
N LYS A 61 -41.03 -18.70 -32.60
CA LYS A 61 -41.38 -19.93 -31.85
C LYS A 61 -40.23 -20.43 -30.98
N MET A 62 -39.00 -20.42 -31.52
CA MET A 62 -37.83 -20.85 -30.77
C MET A 62 -37.48 -19.85 -29.66
N LYS A 63 -37.58 -18.55 -29.94
CA LYS A 63 -37.42 -17.48 -28.95
C LYS A 63 -38.42 -17.65 -27.80
N GLN A 64 -39.71 -17.83 -28.08
CA GLN A 64 -40.74 -17.99 -27.05
C GLN A 64 -40.54 -19.27 -26.23
N LYS A 65 -40.11 -20.37 -26.87
CA LYS A 65 -39.77 -21.59 -26.16
C LYS A 65 -38.56 -21.41 -25.23
N LEU A 66 -37.52 -20.71 -25.70
CA LEU A 66 -36.36 -20.37 -24.88
C LEU A 66 -36.75 -19.45 -23.72
N LEU A 67 -37.62 -18.45 -23.96
CA LEU A 67 -38.14 -17.58 -22.92
C LEU A 67 -38.85 -18.39 -21.83
N ASN A 68 -39.80 -19.25 -22.19
CA ASN A 68 -40.50 -20.09 -21.22
C ASN A 68 -39.53 -21.03 -20.47
N LEU A 69 -38.55 -21.61 -21.16
CA LEU A 69 -37.52 -22.43 -20.53
C LEU A 69 -36.75 -21.66 -19.44
N ILE A 70 -36.39 -20.40 -19.72
CA ILE A 70 -35.69 -19.52 -18.77
C ILE A 70 -36.61 -19.17 -17.59
N LEU A 71 -37.86 -18.76 -17.86
CA LEU A 71 -38.84 -18.34 -16.85
C LEU A 71 -39.25 -19.49 -15.92
N ASP A 72 -39.58 -20.66 -16.47
CA ASP A 72 -40.15 -21.80 -15.73
C ASP A 72 -39.12 -22.47 -14.80
N ASN A 73 -37.83 -22.43 -15.17
CA ASN A 73 -36.78 -23.16 -14.47
C ASN A 73 -35.87 -22.28 -13.64
N LYS A 74 -36.15 -20.96 -13.61
CA LYS A 74 -35.29 -19.98 -12.95
C LYS A 74 -33.82 -20.18 -13.32
N LEU A 75 -33.56 -20.58 -14.58
CA LEU A 75 -32.24 -21.06 -15.01
C LEU A 75 -31.20 -20.02 -14.65
N ILE A 76 -30.35 -20.42 -13.73
CA ILE A 76 -29.57 -19.54 -12.90
C ILE A 76 -28.60 -18.74 -13.76
N LEU A 77 -28.63 -17.42 -13.59
CA LEU A 77 -27.72 -16.42 -14.15
C LEU A 77 -26.28 -16.53 -13.59
N THR A 78 -25.76 -17.74 -13.43
CA THR A 78 -24.45 -17.91 -12.78
C THR A 78 -23.60 -18.87 -13.57
N ASN A 79 -22.35 -18.47 -13.77
CA ASN A 79 -21.38 -19.02 -14.73
C ASN A 79 -21.78 -18.85 -16.19
N GLY A 80 -21.53 -17.67 -16.76
CA GLY A 80 -21.15 -17.48 -18.18
C GLY A 80 -22.13 -17.97 -19.27
N ASN A 81 -23.34 -18.41 -18.91
CA ASN A 81 -24.23 -19.16 -19.81
C ASN A 81 -25.42 -18.34 -20.32
N LEU A 82 -25.75 -17.21 -19.71
CA LEU A 82 -26.79 -16.30 -20.20
C LEU A 82 -26.20 -14.91 -20.44
N ILE A 83 -25.77 -14.64 -21.67
CA ILE A 83 -25.69 -13.26 -22.16
C ILE A 83 -27.14 -12.89 -22.46
N LEU A 84 -27.74 -12.00 -21.68
CA LEU A 84 -29.02 -11.39 -22.03
C LEU A 84 -28.82 -10.63 -23.35
N ASP A 85 -29.25 -11.25 -24.43
CA ASP A 85 -29.09 -10.70 -25.77
C ASP A 85 -30.23 -9.74 -26.06
N THR A 86 -29.94 -8.44 -25.96
CA THR A 86 -30.88 -7.35 -26.21
C THR A 86 -31.31 -7.26 -27.67
N GLU A 87 -30.67 -7.97 -28.60
CA GLU A 87 -31.11 -8.09 -29.99
C GLU A 87 -32.15 -9.20 -30.16
N LEU A 88 -32.19 -10.19 -29.25
CA LEU A 88 -33.11 -11.31 -29.31
C LEU A 88 -34.38 -11.11 -28.48
N PHE A 89 -34.25 -10.55 -27.27
CA PHE A 89 -35.38 -10.32 -26.35
C PHE A 89 -35.75 -8.84 -26.28
N SER A 90 -37.05 -8.56 -26.20
CA SER A 90 -37.56 -7.22 -25.92
C SER A 90 -37.33 -6.83 -24.46
N ASN A 91 -37.34 -5.53 -24.16
CA ASN A 91 -37.18 -5.04 -22.78
C ASN A 91 -38.25 -5.63 -21.82
N GLU A 92 -39.48 -5.86 -22.28
CA GLU A 92 -40.53 -6.50 -21.45
C GLU A 92 -40.20 -7.98 -21.14
N GLU A 93 -39.62 -8.71 -22.09
CA GLU A 93 -39.21 -10.10 -21.89
C GLU A 93 -37.96 -10.19 -21.00
N ILE A 94 -37.00 -9.29 -21.16
CA ILE A 94 -35.84 -9.15 -20.28
C ILE A 94 -36.30 -8.84 -18.85
N ASN A 95 -37.27 -7.93 -18.69
CA ASN A 95 -37.92 -7.65 -17.40
C ASN A 95 -38.49 -8.92 -16.77
N LYS A 96 -39.26 -9.70 -17.54
CA LYS A 96 -39.80 -10.97 -17.04
C LYS A 96 -38.69 -11.91 -16.61
N ILE A 97 -37.64 -12.09 -17.40
CA ILE A 97 -36.51 -12.98 -17.08
C ILE A 97 -35.83 -12.55 -15.78
N ILE A 98 -35.47 -11.28 -15.65
CA ILE A 98 -34.71 -10.79 -14.50
C ILE A 98 -35.55 -10.83 -13.23
N PHE A 99 -36.80 -10.38 -13.28
CA PHE A 99 -37.66 -10.33 -12.10
C PHE A 99 -38.36 -11.67 -11.78
N SER A 100 -38.45 -12.61 -12.73
CA SER A 100 -38.89 -13.99 -12.47
C SER A 100 -37.76 -14.89 -11.98
N SER A 101 -36.52 -14.56 -12.32
CA SER A 101 -35.37 -15.26 -11.77
C SER A 101 -35.29 -14.94 -10.28
N ASP A 102 -35.18 -15.98 -9.44
CA ASP A 102 -34.88 -15.85 -8.01
C ASP A 102 -33.45 -15.30 -7.79
N TYR A 103 -32.90 -14.51 -8.70
CA TYR A 103 -31.51 -14.07 -8.66
C TYR A 103 -31.16 -13.39 -7.34
N PHE A 104 -32.00 -12.46 -6.89
CA PHE A 104 -31.82 -11.79 -5.61
C PHE A 104 -31.92 -12.78 -4.44
N SER A 105 -32.82 -13.76 -4.52
CA SER A 105 -32.94 -14.83 -3.51
C SER A 105 -31.73 -15.78 -3.53
N LEU A 106 -31.11 -16.02 -4.68
CA LEU A 106 -29.90 -16.82 -4.81
C LEU A 106 -28.67 -16.08 -4.26
N LEU A 107 -28.56 -14.79 -4.55
CA LEU A 107 -27.56 -13.91 -3.95
C LEU A 107 -27.74 -13.87 -2.42
N GLU A 108 -28.98 -13.73 -1.95
CA GLU A 108 -29.32 -13.74 -0.52
C GLU A 108 -28.99 -15.09 0.12
N GLU A 109 -29.42 -16.21 -0.47
CA GLU A 109 -29.14 -17.56 0.04
C GLU A 109 -27.63 -17.85 0.08
N SER A 110 -26.89 -17.52 -0.97
CA SER A 110 -25.44 -17.71 -0.99
C SER A 110 -24.73 -16.80 0.02
N SER A 111 -25.16 -15.55 0.14
CA SER A 111 -24.58 -14.59 1.08
C SER A 111 -24.91 -14.94 2.55
N ILE A 112 -26.10 -15.49 2.84
CA ILE A 112 -26.44 -16.06 4.15
C ILE A 112 -25.49 -17.20 4.50
N ASN A 113 -25.26 -18.13 3.56
CA ASN A 113 -24.37 -19.26 3.78
C ASN A 113 -22.91 -18.84 4.03
N LEU A 114 -22.47 -17.75 3.41
CA LEU A 114 -21.11 -17.21 3.53
C LEU A 114 -20.94 -16.26 4.74
N GLY A 115 -22.03 -15.70 5.27
CA GLY A 115 -22.00 -14.65 6.29
C GLY A 115 -21.49 -13.28 5.80
N HIS A 116 -21.32 -13.13 4.47
CA HIS A 116 -20.88 -11.93 3.76
C HIS A 116 -21.42 -11.99 2.32
N ILE A 117 -21.34 -10.90 1.56
CA ILE A 117 -21.88 -10.86 0.20
C ILE A 117 -21.08 -11.76 -0.75
N ASP A 118 -21.78 -12.59 -1.53
CA ASP A 118 -21.16 -13.40 -2.58
C ASP A 118 -20.71 -12.52 -3.77
N TYR A 119 -19.43 -12.13 -3.76
CA TYR A 119 -18.83 -11.28 -4.79
C TYR A 119 -18.91 -11.86 -6.21
N SER A 120 -18.90 -13.19 -6.35
CA SER A 120 -19.01 -13.81 -7.68
C SER A 120 -20.38 -13.56 -8.27
N LYS A 121 -21.43 -13.76 -7.46
CA LYS A 121 -22.80 -13.48 -7.88
C LYS A 121 -22.95 -11.99 -8.13
N PHE A 122 -22.53 -11.14 -7.21
CA PHE A 122 -22.60 -9.70 -7.39
C PHE A 122 -21.97 -9.21 -8.71
N ASN A 123 -20.80 -9.72 -9.10
CA ASN A 123 -20.21 -9.38 -10.39
C ASN A 123 -21.10 -9.81 -11.57
N ASP A 124 -21.70 -11.00 -11.52
CA ASP A 124 -22.69 -11.43 -12.52
C ASP A 124 -23.87 -10.45 -12.62
N PHE A 125 -24.37 -9.93 -11.48
CA PHE A 125 -25.41 -8.89 -11.47
C PHE A 125 -24.96 -7.64 -12.22
N ILE A 126 -23.76 -7.14 -11.95
CA ILE A 126 -23.27 -5.91 -12.57
C ILE A 126 -23.12 -6.07 -14.08
N TYR A 127 -22.66 -7.22 -14.56
CA TYR A 127 -22.63 -7.51 -16.00
C TYR A 127 -24.02 -7.44 -16.62
N ILE A 128 -25.02 -8.04 -15.99
CA ILE A 128 -26.43 -8.01 -16.45
C ILE A 128 -26.98 -6.59 -16.40
N PHE A 129 -26.74 -5.88 -15.31
CA PHE A 129 -27.17 -4.51 -15.12
C PHE A 129 -26.69 -3.59 -16.26
N LEU A 130 -25.45 -3.77 -16.69
CA LEU A 130 -24.84 -2.99 -17.76
C LEU A 130 -25.34 -3.34 -19.17
N THR A 131 -25.98 -4.49 -19.40
CA THR A 131 -26.56 -4.83 -20.71
C THR A 131 -27.95 -4.24 -20.91
N ILE A 132 -28.59 -3.71 -19.87
CA ILE A 132 -29.93 -3.14 -19.95
C ILE A 132 -29.90 -1.76 -20.59
N SER A 133 -30.75 -1.55 -21.58
CA SER A 133 -30.87 -0.27 -22.29
C SER A 133 -31.85 0.72 -21.65
N ASP A 134 -32.77 0.24 -20.82
CA ASP A 134 -33.79 1.03 -20.14
C ASP A 134 -33.27 1.53 -18.77
N GLN A 135 -33.14 2.85 -18.63
CA GLN A 135 -32.62 3.50 -17.43
C GLN A 135 -33.53 3.31 -16.21
N ASN A 136 -34.86 3.34 -16.38
CA ASN A 136 -35.80 3.14 -15.25
C ASN A 136 -35.67 1.72 -14.70
N MET A 137 -35.49 0.76 -15.61
CA MET A 137 -35.27 -0.65 -15.27
C MET A 137 -33.95 -0.85 -14.52
N GLN A 138 -32.87 -0.19 -14.94
CA GLN A 138 -31.60 -0.19 -14.23
C GLN A 138 -31.80 0.31 -12.78
N ILE A 139 -32.47 1.44 -12.61
CA ILE A 139 -32.74 2.01 -11.27
C ILE A 139 -33.54 1.06 -10.39
N GLU A 140 -34.61 0.45 -10.90
CA GLU A 140 -35.43 -0.51 -10.14
C GLU A 140 -34.62 -1.72 -9.70
N MET A 141 -33.82 -2.30 -10.61
CA MET A 141 -32.99 -3.45 -10.30
C MET A 141 -31.91 -3.14 -9.26
N PHE A 142 -31.26 -1.98 -9.39
CA PHE A 142 -30.23 -1.59 -8.44
C PHE A 142 -30.82 -1.31 -7.05
N ASN A 143 -31.98 -0.67 -6.97
CA ASN A 143 -32.70 -0.51 -5.71
C ASN A 143 -33.02 -1.86 -5.06
N LYS A 144 -33.44 -2.85 -5.86
CA LYS A 144 -33.69 -4.21 -5.35
C LYS A 144 -32.41 -4.88 -4.87
N LEU A 145 -31.29 -4.74 -5.59
CA LEU A 145 -29.99 -5.22 -5.14
C LEU A 145 -29.62 -4.60 -3.79
N PHE A 146 -29.72 -3.28 -3.68
CA PHE A 146 -29.41 -2.54 -2.46
C PHE A 146 -30.21 -3.05 -1.27
N GLU A 147 -31.53 -3.21 -1.42
CA GLU A 147 -32.40 -3.74 -0.37
C GLU A 147 -32.00 -5.16 0.06
N THR A 148 -31.53 -5.99 -0.86
CA THR A 148 -31.04 -7.34 -0.57
C THR A 148 -29.72 -7.33 0.20
N ILE A 149 -28.78 -6.44 -0.13
CA ILE A 149 -27.42 -6.48 0.43
C ILE A 149 -27.20 -5.56 1.64
N LYS A 150 -28.06 -4.56 1.88
CA LYS A 150 -27.82 -3.51 2.90
C LYS A 150 -27.66 -4.00 4.34
N SER A 151 -28.09 -5.21 4.67
CA SER A 151 -27.97 -5.78 6.02
C SER A 151 -26.60 -6.42 6.29
N TYR A 152 -25.77 -6.62 5.27
CA TYR A 152 -24.46 -7.27 5.41
C TYR A 152 -23.37 -6.26 5.77
N ASN A 153 -22.40 -6.67 6.59
CA ASN A 153 -21.34 -5.76 7.07
C ASN A 153 -20.46 -5.19 5.94
N ASP A 154 -20.34 -5.90 4.82
CA ASP A 154 -19.53 -5.54 3.66
C ASP A 154 -20.32 -4.83 2.55
N PHE A 155 -21.62 -4.53 2.75
CA PHE A 155 -22.47 -3.93 1.72
C PHE A 155 -21.94 -2.61 1.17
N GLN A 156 -21.36 -1.78 2.02
CA GLN A 156 -20.89 -0.45 1.63
C GLN A 156 -19.76 -0.55 0.60
N LYS A 157 -18.88 -1.53 0.76
CA LYS A 157 -17.82 -1.81 -0.23
C LYS A 157 -18.43 -2.25 -1.55
N VAL A 158 -19.30 -3.25 -1.50
CA VAL A 158 -19.97 -3.80 -2.70
C VAL A 158 -20.74 -2.70 -3.45
N LEU A 159 -21.44 -1.83 -2.74
CA LEU A 159 -22.14 -0.69 -3.30
C LEU A 159 -21.19 0.30 -4.00
N VAL A 160 -20.04 0.59 -3.39
CA VAL A 160 -19.02 1.46 -4.00
C VAL A 160 -18.40 0.84 -5.25
N ASP A 161 -18.06 -0.46 -5.22
CA ASP A 161 -17.53 -1.18 -6.38
C ASP A 161 -18.54 -1.14 -7.55
N ALA A 162 -19.84 -1.32 -7.26
CA ALA A 162 -20.92 -1.14 -8.22
C ALA A 162 -20.94 0.27 -8.83
N LEU A 163 -20.99 1.30 -7.97
CA LEU A 163 -21.10 2.69 -8.39
C LEU A 163 -19.88 3.11 -9.23
N GLU A 164 -18.69 2.60 -8.90
CA GLU A 164 -17.48 2.83 -9.67
C GLU A 164 -17.61 2.26 -11.09
N ILE A 165 -18.03 1.00 -11.23
CA ILE A 165 -18.24 0.36 -12.53
C ILE A 165 -19.30 1.12 -13.36
N ILE A 166 -20.39 1.56 -12.72
CA ILE A 166 -21.45 2.31 -13.39
C ILE A 166 -20.96 3.68 -13.86
N SER A 167 -20.15 4.38 -13.05
CA SER A 167 -19.63 5.70 -13.39
C SER A 167 -18.81 5.71 -14.69
N GLN A 168 -18.09 4.61 -14.96
CA GLN A 168 -17.29 4.42 -16.17
C GLN A 168 -18.13 4.14 -17.43
N LYS A 169 -19.39 3.71 -17.27
CA LYS A 169 -20.26 3.26 -18.37
C LYS A 169 -21.41 4.21 -18.66
N ASN A 170 -22.03 4.77 -17.63
CA ASN A 170 -23.18 5.64 -17.72
C ASN A 170 -23.18 6.68 -16.58
N HIS A 171 -22.65 7.87 -16.86
CA HIS A 171 -22.53 8.94 -15.87
C HIS A 171 -23.89 9.48 -15.39
N VAL A 172 -24.89 9.55 -16.27
CA VAL A 172 -26.24 10.06 -15.91
C VAL A 172 -26.91 9.12 -14.91
N LEU A 173 -26.84 7.81 -15.17
CA LEU A 173 -27.33 6.80 -14.25
C LEU A 173 -26.55 6.83 -12.94
N TYR A 174 -25.22 6.93 -12.98
CA TYR A 174 -24.40 7.07 -11.78
C TYR A 174 -24.86 8.24 -10.91
N GLU A 175 -25.11 9.43 -11.46
CA GLU A 175 -25.58 10.58 -10.68
C GLU A 175 -26.93 10.32 -10.01
N GLU A 176 -27.88 9.73 -10.73
CA GLU A 176 -29.21 9.43 -10.20
C GLU A 176 -29.18 8.39 -9.06
N LEU A 177 -28.39 7.34 -9.28
CA LEU A 177 -28.12 6.29 -8.31
C LEU A 177 -27.39 6.83 -7.07
N PHE A 178 -26.28 7.55 -7.28
CA PHE A 178 -25.49 8.15 -6.21
C PHE A 178 -26.33 9.08 -5.34
N ASN A 179 -27.14 9.96 -5.95
CA ASN A 179 -28.01 10.88 -5.19
C ASN A 179 -29.06 10.16 -4.34
N SER A 180 -29.47 8.96 -4.74
CA SER A 180 -30.47 8.16 -4.01
C SER A 180 -29.91 7.53 -2.74
N TRP A 181 -28.60 7.24 -2.68
CA TRP A 181 -28.00 6.43 -1.60
C TRP A 181 -26.79 7.08 -0.92
N ILE A 182 -26.45 8.32 -1.30
CA ILE A 182 -25.33 9.07 -0.71
C ILE A 182 -25.38 9.11 0.83
N ASN A 183 -26.58 9.11 1.41
CA ASN A 183 -26.78 9.19 2.85
C ASN A 183 -26.49 7.88 3.60
N ASP A 184 -26.49 6.74 2.89
CA ASP A 184 -26.21 5.42 3.46
C ASP A 184 -24.71 5.06 3.41
N LEU A 185 -23.92 5.86 2.70
CA LEU A 185 -22.48 5.70 2.58
C LEU A 185 -21.70 6.54 3.60
N PRO A 186 -20.77 5.95 4.34
CA PRO A 186 -19.83 6.69 5.18
C PRO A 186 -19.05 7.74 4.38
N LYS A 187 -18.70 8.84 5.05
CA LYS A 187 -18.02 10.00 4.43
C LYS A 187 -16.77 9.61 3.64
N TYR A 188 -16.03 8.61 4.10
CA TYR A 188 -14.81 8.17 3.44
C TYR A 188 -15.08 7.41 2.13
N TYR A 189 -16.19 6.69 2.00
CA TYR A 189 -16.65 6.08 0.75
C TYR A 189 -17.09 7.14 -0.26
N LEU A 190 -17.81 8.16 0.22
CA LEU A 190 -18.18 9.31 -0.60
C LEU A 190 -16.93 10.04 -1.13
N LYS A 191 -15.89 10.13 -0.29
CA LYS A 191 -14.61 10.69 -0.68
C LYS A 191 -13.95 9.86 -1.78
N TYR A 192 -13.89 8.54 -1.62
CA TYR A 192 -13.37 7.62 -2.62
C TYR A 192 -14.04 7.79 -3.97
N LEU A 193 -15.38 7.76 -4.01
CA LEU A 193 -16.14 7.92 -5.24
C LEU A 193 -15.86 9.27 -5.91
N LYS A 194 -15.80 10.36 -5.13
CA LYS A 194 -15.46 11.69 -5.64
C LYS A 194 -14.07 11.70 -6.31
N VAL A 195 -13.06 11.12 -5.65
CA VAL A 195 -11.69 11.07 -6.17
C VAL A 195 -11.65 10.25 -7.46
N ASN A 196 -12.24 9.05 -7.49
CA ASN A 196 -12.20 8.19 -8.68
C ASN A 196 -13.02 8.74 -9.85
N SER A 197 -14.08 9.50 -9.60
CA SER A 197 -14.91 10.10 -10.65
C SER A 197 -14.27 11.32 -11.34
N ASP A 198 -13.28 11.97 -10.70
CA ASP A 198 -12.61 13.16 -11.23
C ASP A 198 -11.10 12.90 -11.44
N PRO A 199 -10.66 12.69 -12.70
CA PRO A 199 -9.26 12.45 -13.02
C PRO A 199 -8.30 13.59 -12.68
N ASN A 200 -8.82 14.80 -12.41
CA ASN A 200 -8.05 15.98 -12.05
C ASN A 200 -8.17 16.33 -10.56
N TYR A 201 -8.81 15.48 -9.76
CA TYR A 201 -9.11 15.76 -8.36
C TYR A 201 -7.85 16.15 -7.57
N LEU A 202 -6.80 15.32 -7.61
CA LEU A 202 -5.56 15.58 -6.87
C LEU A 202 -4.83 16.82 -7.39
N TYR A 203 -4.87 17.05 -8.71
CA TYR A 203 -4.29 18.26 -9.31
C TYR A 203 -4.99 19.51 -8.77
N ASN A 204 -6.31 19.56 -8.85
CA ASN A 204 -7.10 20.68 -8.35
C ASN A 204 -6.87 20.90 -6.85
N LYS A 205 -6.83 19.82 -6.06
CA LYS A 205 -6.53 19.89 -4.63
C LYS A 205 -5.12 20.43 -4.35
N SER A 206 -4.12 20.05 -5.16
CA SER A 206 -2.76 20.58 -5.02
C SER A 206 -2.70 22.11 -5.19
N LEU A 207 -3.53 22.69 -6.06
CA LEU A 207 -3.60 24.13 -6.27
C LEU A 207 -4.15 24.91 -5.06
N GLU A 208 -4.84 24.23 -4.13
CA GLU A 208 -5.34 24.83 -2.89
C GLU A 208 -4.20 25.15 -1.90
N TYR A 209 -3.10 24.39 -1.96
CA TYR A 209 -1.97 24.55 -1.06
C TYR A 209 -1.00 25.61 -1.57
N LYS A 210 -0.80 26.65 -0.75
CA LYS A 210 0.09 27.76 -1.05
C LYS A 210 1.17 27.86 0.03
N ASP A 211 2.34 28.30 -0.41
CA ASP A 211 3.47 28.65 0.45
C ASP A 211 3.99 27.53 1.37
N LEU A 212 3.90 26.28 0.89
CA LEU A 212 4.55 25.14 1.52
C LEU A 212 6.07 25.22 1.35
N LYS A 213 6.79 24.87 2.43
CA LYS A 213 8.25 24.76 2.44
C LYS A 213 8.69 23.82 3.55
N ILE A 214 9.64 22.95 3.27
CA ILE A 214 10.32 22.13 4.29
C ILE A 214 11.34 23.00 5.02
N GLY A 215 12.14 23.77 4.30
CA GLY A 215 13.21 24.61 4.88
C GLY A 215 14.60 23.98 4.74
N ILE A 216 14.81 23.18 3.70
CA ILE A 216 16.06 22.46 3.46
C ILE A 216 16.73 22.91 2.15
N ASP A 217 17.96 22.47 1.91
CA ASP A 217 18.66 22.72 0.66
C ASP A 217 17.92 22.06 -0.52
N PRO A 218 17.52 22.81 -1.57
CA PRO A 218 16.71 22.28 -2.67
C PRO A 218 17.44 21.26 -3.55
N ARG A 219 18.74 21.02 -3.33
CA ARG A 219 19.51 19.97 -4.03
C ARG A 219 19.36 18.60 -3.39
N ILE A 220 18.74 18.50 -2.21
CA ILE A 220 18.47 17.22 -1.56
C ILE A 220 17.25 16.59 -2.21
N SER A 221 17.43 15.42 -2.82
CA SER A 221 16.34 14.60 -3.35
C SER A 221 15.70 13.74 -2.26
N ILE A 222 14.37 13.64 -2.27
CA ILE A 222 13.55 13.09 -1.18
C ILE A 222 12.56 12.09 -1.76
N GLY A 223 12.61 10.83 -1.35
CA GLY A 223 11.68 9.77 -1.76
C GLY A 223 11.02 9.11 -0.55
N PRO A 224 9.87 9.61 -0.08
CA PRO A 224 9.13 8.97 1.02
C PRO A 224 8.35 7.73 0.55
N GLU A 225 8.35 6.70 1.39
CA GLU A 225 7.53 5.49 1.26
C GLU A 225 6.59 5.45 2.47
N VAL A 226 5.30 5.70 2.22
CA VAL A 226 4.28 5.89 3.25
C VAL A 226 3.51 4.59 3.44
N GLU A 227 3.75 3.88 4.53
CA GLU A 227 2.89 2.74 4.88
C GLU A 227 1.77 3.21 5.81
N THR A 228 0.55 2.75 5.55
CA THR A 228 -0.63 3.13 6.32
C THR A 228 -1.65 2.00 6.31
N ASN A 229 -2.45 1.93 7.38
CA ASN A 229 -3.62 1.08 7.40
C ASN A 229 -4.76 1.73 6.64
N PHE A 230 -5.72 0.90 6.30
CA PHE A 230 -6.94 1.33 5.69
C PHE A 230 -8.14 0.68 6.39
N ILE A 231 -9.21 1.46 6.61
CA ILE A 231 -10.38 0.99 7.37
C ILE A 231 -11.11 -0.13 6.60
N ASN A 232 -10.97 -0.17 5.27
CA ASN A 232 -11.67 -1.11 4.41
C ASN A 232 -10.73 -1.77 3.40
N SER A 233 -11.26 -2.57 2.48
CA SER A 233 -10.50 -3.22 1.41
C SER A 233 -10.74 -2.59 0.03
N LEU A 234 -11.10 -1.30 -0.01
CA LEU A 234 -11.11 -0.54 -1.26
C LEU A 234 -9.70 -0.19 -1.67
N ASP A 235 -9.38 -0.44 -2.92
CA ASP A 235 -8.11 -0.04 -3.50
C ASP A 235 -8.22 1.34 -4.12
N ILE A 236 -7.45 2.32 -3.62
CA ILE A 236 -7.24 3.54 -4.39
C ILE A 236 -6.47 3.18 -5.64
N ASN A 237 -7.17 3.21 -6.76
CA ASN A 237 -6.53 3.21 -8.06
C ASN A 237 -6.05 4.63 -8.37
N MET A 238 -4.83 4.97 -7.92
CA MET A 238 -4.16 6.21 -8.35
C MET A 238 -4.02 6.29 -9.87
N TYR A 239 -4.16 5.15 -10.58
CA TYR A 239 -4.32 5.01 -12.03
C TYR A 239 -5.43 5.85 -12.68
N ASN A 240 -6.36 6.42 -11.90
CA ASN A 240 -7.39 7.31 -12.44
C ASN A 240 -6.99 8.79 -12.37
N GLN A 241 -5.86 9.15 -11.73
CA GLN A 241 -5.42 10.53 -11.49
C GLN A 241 -4.33 10.96 -12.48
N LYS A 242 -4.74 11.42 -13.66
CA LYS A 242 -3.88 11.69 -14.84
C LYS A 242 -2.57 12.44 -14.59
N HIS A 243 -2.56 13.33 -13.60
CA HIS A 243 -1.40 14.17 -13.27
C HIS A 243 -0.44 13.56 -12.25
N PHE A 244 -0.80 12.43 -11.63
CA PHE A 244 -0.10 11.82 -10.48
C PHE A 244 0.27 10.35 -10.71
N GLU A 245 -0.25 9.71 -11.76
CA GLU A 245 0.00 8.30 -12.12
C GLU A 245 1.48 7.93 -12.27
N GLN A 246 2.34 8.90 -12.58
CA GLN A 246 3.79 8.71 -12.71
C GLN A 246 4.57 9.13 -11.46
N ASP A 247 3.95 9.90 -10.56
CA ASP A 247 4.62 10.49 -9.40
C ASP A 247 4.44 9.62 -8.13
N PHE A 248 3.47 8.70 -8.14
CA PHE A 248 3.11 7.88 -6.98
C PHE A 248 2.70 6.46 -7.40
N VAL A 249 3.22 5.47 -6.69
CA VAL A 249 2.87 4.06 -6.86
C VAL A 249 2.25 3.53 -5.58
N VAL A 250 1.09 2.89 -5.68
CA VAL A 250 0.46 2.18 -4.55
C VAL A 250 0.78 0.70 -4.67
N SER A 251 1.53 0.18 -3.70
CA SER A 251 1.87 -1.23 -3.56
C SER A 251 1.15 -1.87 -2.37
N SER A 252 0.92 -3.19 -2.46
CA SER A 252 0.58 -4.00 -1.31
C SER A 252 1.84 -4.38 -0.55
N ASP A 253 1.91 -4.08 0.74
CA ASP A 253 3.00 -4.52 1.61
C ASP A 253 2.56 -5.76 2.40
N ALA A 254 3.34 -6.84 2.35
CA ALA A 254 3.07 -8.07 3.08
C ALA A 254 3.17 -7.91 4.60
N THR A 255 3.88 -6.89 5.08
CA THR A 255 4.17 -6.66 6.50
C THR A 255 3.10 -5.82 7.21
N VAL A 256 2.19 -5.21 6.46
CA VAL A 256 1.07 -4.40 6.95
C VAL A 256 -0.22 -5.03 6.41
N SER A 257 -1.00 -5.70 7.24
CA SER A 257 -2.27 -6.33 6.82
C SER A 257 -3.46 -5.66 7.53
N PRO A 258 -4.42 -5.03 6.82
CA PRO A 258 -4.52 -4.70 5.40
C PRO A 258 -3.96 -3.30 5.11
N GLY A 259 -2.63 -3.17 5.08
CA GLY A 259 -1.96 -1.91 4.81
C GLY A 259 -1.68 -1.70 3.33
N ARG A 260 -1.35 -0.46 3.01
CA ARG A 260 -0.87 -0.03 1.69
C ARG A 260 0.41 0.75 1.89
N GLU A 261 1.31 0.61 0.93
CA GLU A 261 2.51 1.42 0.82
C GLU A 261 2.33 2.36 -0.37
N ILE A 262 2.54 3.65 -0.14
CA ILE A 262 2.56 4.68 -1.19
C ILE A 262 4.02 5.08 -1.39
N ILE A 263 4.58 4.69 -2.52
CA ILE A 263 5.93 5.03 -2.95
C ILE A 263 5.84 6.32 -3.75
N CYS A 264 6.58 7.34 -3.34
CA CYS A 264 6.64 8.62 -4.04
C CYS A 264 7.90 8.69 -4.91
N GLU A 265 7.76 9.19 -6.13
CA GLU A 265 8.92 9.56 -6.94
C GLU A 265 9.78 10.60 -6.21
N PRO A 266 11.12 10.57 -6.38
CA PRO A 266 12.00 11.52 -5.73
C PRO A 266 11.66 12.96 -6.09
N PHE A 267 11.46 13.80 -5.06
CA PHE A 267 11.13 15.22 -5.20
C PHE A 267 12.08 16.12 -4.40
N HIS A 268 11.93 17.44 -4.54
CA HIS A 268 12.76 18.43 -3.85
C HIS A 268 11.91 19.42 -3.02
N ASP A 269 12.54 20.29 -2.21
CA ASP A 269 11.85 21.33 -1.43
C ASP A 269 11.32 22.46 -2.34
N THR A 270 10.36 22.12 -3.20
CA THR A 270 9.68 23.03 -4.13
C THR A 270 8.19 23.12 -3.79
N LYS A 271 7.58 24.28 -4.07
CA LYS A 271 6.15 24.49 -3.77
C LYS A 271 5.26 23.48 -4.49
N GLU A 272 5.61 23.14 -5.72
CA GLU A 272 4.84 22.20 -6.56
C GLU A 272 4.88 20.79 -5.98
N ASP A 273 6.08 20.28 -5.70
CA ASP A 273 6.27 18.94 -5.15
C ASP A 273 5.56 18.76 -3.80
N LEU A 274 5.70 19.75 -2.92
CA LEU A 274 5.08 19.71 -1.59
C LEU A 274 3.56 19.80 -1.66
N ALA A 275 3.02 20.57 -2.61
CA ALA A 275 1.58 20.67 -2.83
C ALA A 275 1.01 19.34 -3.35
N LYS A 276 1.71 18.67 -4.26
CA LYS A 276 1.37 17.32 -4.72
C LYS A 276 1.37 16.32 -3.57
N PHE A 277 2.47 16.27 -2.80
CA PHE A 277 2.61 15.35 -1.67
C PHE A 277 1.53 15.58 -0.61
N LYS A 278 1.25 16.85 -0.27
CA LYS A 278 0.17 17.20 0.65
C LYS A 278 -1.21 16.79 0.14
N ALA A 279 -1.49 17.02 -1.15
CA ALA A 279 -2.76 16.64 -1.75
C ALA A 279 -3.02 15.14 -1.66
N VAL A 280 -1.99 14.32 -1.89
CA VAL A 280 -2.07 12.86 -1.73
C VAL A 280 -2.36 12.52 -0.27
N LEU A 281 -1.52 12.94 0.68
CA LEU A 281 -1.67 12.58 2.10
C LEU A 281 -3.00 13.04 2.71
N ASP A 282 -3.43 14.28 2.46
CA ASP A 282 -4.72 14.79 2.94
C ASP A 282 -5.88 14.01 2.31
N THR A 283 -5.76 13.58 1.05
CA THR A 283 -6.80 12.77 0.38
C THR A 283 -6.88 11.37 0.96
N LEU A 284 -5.75 10.71 1.21
CA LEU A 284 -5.71 9.41 1.90
C LEU A 284 -6.38 9.53 3.28
N SER A 285 -6.04 10.57 4.05
CA SER A 285 -6.66 10.80 5.37
C SER A 285 -8.18 10.96 5.27
N GLU A 286 -8.68 11.75 4.32
CA GLU A 286 -10.12 11.95 4.10
C GLU A 286 -10.84 10.68 3.62
N MET A 287 -10.11 9.76 2.99
CA MET A 287 -10.60 8.45 2.57
C MET A 287 -10.54 7.41 3.68
N GLY A 288 -10.08 7.77 4.89
CA GLY A 288 -10.07 6.88 6.05
C GLY A 288 -8.81 6.04 6.17
N TYR A 289 -7.71 6.42 5.51
CA TYR A 289 -6.40 5.85 5.83
C TYR A 289 -5.93 6.37 7.18
N TYR A 290 -5.34 5.48 7.97
CA TYR A 290 -4.94 5.76 9.33
C TYR A 290 -3.74 4.94 9.77
N TYR A 291 -3.10 5.36 10.85
CA TYR A 291 -2.15 4.54 11.58
C TYR A 291 -2.84 3.95 12.82
N ASP A 292 -2.67 2.65 13.04
CA ASP A 292 -3.19 1.99 14.25
C ASP A 292 -2.13 2.04 15.35
N ASP A 293 -2.25 3.03 16.24
CA ASP A 293 -1.40 3.21 17.42
C ASP A 293 -1.31 1.96 18.31
N LYS A 294 -2.35 1.11 18.34
CA LYS A 294 -2.42 -0.06 19.21
C LYS A 294 -1.76 -1.28 18.58
N LEU A 295 -1.86 -1.44 17.26
CA LEU A 295 -1.25 -2.55 16.53
C LEU A 295 0.19 -2.23 16.15
N GLY A 296 0.54 -0.96 15.93
CA GLY A 296 1.88 -0.52 15.54
C GLY A 296 2.37 -1.25 14.30
N ASN A 297 1.49 -1.43 13.32
CA ASN A 297 1.68 -2.34 12.19
C ASN A 297 2.19 -1.66 10.92
N ALA A 298 2.16 -0.33 10.81
CA ALA A 298 2.73 0.41 9.68
C ALA A 298 4.01 1.16 10.09
N SER A 299 5.05 1.07 9.28
CA SER A 299 6.27 1.88 9.33
C SER A 299 6.30 2.89 8.19
N GLY A 300 7.29 3.77 8.16
CA GLY A 300 7.53 4.60 6.99
C GLY A 300 8.99 4.55 6.60
N GLN A 301 9.31 5.04 5.41
CA GLN A 301 10.70 5.21 4.98
C GLN A 301 10.87 6.60 4.36
N ILE A 302 12.00 7.24 4.65
CA ILE A 302 12.46 8.42 3.91
C ILE A 302 13.75 8.03 3.22
N ASN A 303 13.75 8.09 1.89
CA ASN A 303 14.94 7.96 1.10
C ASN A 303 15.53 9.34 0.80
N LEU A 304 16.79 9.57 1.16
CA LEU A 304 17.51 10.82 0.86
C LEU A 304 18.68 10.57 -0.09
N GLY A 305 18.74 11.31 -1.19
CA GLY A 305 19.75 11.14 -2.24
C GLY A 305 21.18 11.44 -1.77
N LEU A 306 22.07 10.45 -1.87
CA LEU A 306 23.46 10.56 -1.41
C LEU A 306 24.33 11.44 -2.32
N SER A 307 23.85 11.77 -3.52
CA SER A 307 24.50 12.73 -4.43
C SER A 307 24.76 14.08 -3.77
N TYR A 308 23.96 14.47 -2.77
CA TYR A 308 24.16 15.69 -2.00
C TYR A 308 25.42 15.66 -1.11
N LEU A 309 25.81 14.49 -0.59
CA LEU A 309 27.04 14.32 0.20
C LEU A 309 28.20 13.96 -0.73
N ASP A 310 28.93 14.98 -1.17
CA ASP A 310 29.97 14.90 -2.20
C ASP A 310 31.37 14.50 -1.70
N SER A 311 31.52 14.12 -0.43
CA SER A 311 32.81 13.67 0.11
C SER A 311 32.66 12.54 1.12
N ALA A 312 33.72 11.74 1.29
CA ALA A 312 33.80 10.69 2.30
C ALA A 312 33.48 11.24 3.70
N GLN A 313 34.10 12.37 4.07
CA GLN A 313 33.89 12.99 5.37
C GLN A 313 32.44 13.43 5.60
N ALA A 314 31.74 13.91 4.57
CA ALA A 314 30.32 14.28 4.71
C ALA A 314 29.45 13.06 5.03
N ILE A 315 29.71 11.91 4.41
CA ILE A 315 29.01 10.64 4.69
C ILE A 315 29.31 10.15 6.11
N LEU A 316 30.58 10.21 6.52
CA LEU A 316 31.01 9.82 7.87
C LEU A 316 30.36 10.72 8.93
N ASN A 317 30.37 12.03 8.74
CA ASN A 317 29.73 12.99 9.64
C ASN A 317 28.22 12.72 9.80
N PHE A 318 27.51 12.39 8.71
CA PHE A 318 26.09 12.05 8.77
C PHE A 318 25.85 10.85 9.70
N TYR A 319 26.62 9.78 9.51
CA TYR A 319 26.51 8.60 10.36
C TYR A 319 26.95 8.86 11.80
N GLU A 320 27.99 9.66 12.05
CA GLU A 320 28.39 10.04 13.42
C GLU A 320 27.24 10.73 14.16
N ILE A 321 26.64 11.76 13.55
CA ILE A 321 25.50 12.48 14.14
C ILE A 321 24.31 11.53 14.34
N PHE A 322 23.93 10.78 13.30
CA PHE A 322 22.77 9.89 13.36
C PHE A 322 22.96 8.80 14.43
N CYS A 323 24.10 8.10 14.43
CA CYS A 323 24.33 6.97 15.32
C CYS A 323 24.41 7.39 16.79
N ASN A 324 25.01 8.56 17.08
CA ASN A 324 25.08 9.09 18.44
C ASN A 324 23.71 9.53 18.98
N CYS A 325 22.80 9.90 18.09
CA CYS A 325 21.45 10.37 18.41
C CYS A 325 20.33 9.37 18.08
N GLU A 326 20.66 8.15 17.65
CA GLU A 326 19.71 7.21 17.03
C GLU A 326 18.47 6.98 17.93
N LYS A 327 18.69 6.71 19.22
CA LYS A 327 17.61 6.53 20.20
C LYS A 327 16.71 7.76 20.33
N VAL A 328 17.30 8.96 20.36
CA VAL A 328 16.55 10.23 20.43
C VAL A 328 15.74 10.43 19.16
N LEU A 329 16.33 10.18 17.99
CA LEU A 329 15.65 10.24 16.69
C LEU A 329 14.41 9.33 16.70
N PHE A 330 14.51 8.11 17.22
CA PHE A 330 13.37 7.21 17.38
C PHE A 330 12.22 7.77 18.23
N TYR A 331 12.50 8.60 19.24
CA TYR A 331 11.48 9.23 20.09
C TYR A 331 10.84 10.45 19.43
N ILE A 332 11.54 11.15 18.54
CA ILE A 332 11.06 12.40 17.93
C ILE A 332 10.54 12.24 16.49
N SER A 333 10.68 11.06 15.88
CA SER A 333 10.22 10.80 14.51
C SER A 333 8.77 10.39 14.40
N ASN A 334 8.06 10.14 15.50
CA ASN A 334 6.63 9.85 15.45
C ASN A 334 5.79 11.11 15.66
N GLU A 335 4.50 11.01 15.35
CA GLU A 335 3.56 12.06 15.74
C GLU A 335 3.54 12.23 17.27
N LYS A 336 3.25 13.45 17.73
CA LYS A 336 3.22 13.78 19.16
C LYS A 336 2.29 12.82 19.91
N GLY A 337 2.86 12.13 20.89
CA GLY A 337 2.15 11.14 21.68
C GLY A 337 2.09 9.76 21.06
N GLN A 338 2.68 9.46 19.91
CA GLN A 338 2.75 8.09 19.44
C GLN A 338 4.00 7.38 19.96
N LEU A 339 3.80 6.26 20.66
CA LEU A 339 4.90 5.37 21.01
C LEU A 339 5.37 4.68 19.74
N SER A 340 6.69 4.56 19.57
CA SER A 340 7.23 3.84 18.43
C SER A 340 6.84 2.36 18.48
N ARG A 341 6.57 1.75 17.32
CA ARG A 341 6.60 0.27 17.14
C ARG A 341 7.86 -0.32 17.78
N GLN A 342 8.93 0.47 17.80
CA GLN A 342 10.24 0.15 18.31
C GLN A 342 10.48 0.52 19.80
N SER A 343 9.48 0.98 20.55
CA SER A 343 9.63 1.38 21.96
C SER A 343 9.96 0.22 22.92
N LEU A 344 10.14 -0.99 22.38
CA LEU A 344 10.63 -2.20 23.05
C LEU A 344 12.11 -2.52 22.74
N TYR A 345 12.78 -1.82 21.83
CA TYR A 345 14.20 -2.05 21.55
C TYR A 345 15.07 -1.24 22.53
N GLN A 346 15.10 -1.69 23.77
CA GLN A 346 16.15 -1.35 24.76
C GLN A 346 17.47 -2.10 24.46
N ASN A 347 17.76 -2.43 23.20
CA ASN A 347 18.89 -3.31 22.88
C ASN A 347 20.15 -2.54 22.51
N SER A 348 21.24 -2.93 23.19
CA SER A 348 22.64 -2.49 23.15
C SER A 348 23.38 -2.64 21.81
N ARG A 349 22.66 -2.65 20.67
CA ARG A 349 23.22 -2.86 19.32
C ARG A 349 23.59 -1.57 18.59
N ILE A 350 23.40 -0.41 19.22
CA ILE A 350 23.64 0.91 18.62
C ILE A 350 25.03 1.37 19.03
N LYS A 351 25.93 1.46 18.05
CA LYS A 351 27.30 1.94 18.23
C LYS A 351 27.55 3.12 17.32
N ALA A 352 28.38 4.06 17.77
CA ALA A 352 28.93 5.11 16.92
C ALA A 352 29.65 4.49 15.72
N ILE A 353 29.62 5.14 14.57
CA ILE A 353 30.33 4.64 13.37
C ILE A 353 31.83 4.45 13.63
N SER A 354 32.44 5.28 14.49
CA SER A 354 33.84 5.13 14.93
C SER A 354 34.12 3.80 15.64
N GLU A 355 33.13 3.23 16.33
CA GLU A 355 33.21 1.89 16.92
C GLU A 355 32.92 0.76 15.91
N ILE A 356 32.12 1.04 14.86
CA ILE A 356 31.74 0.09 13.81
C ILE A 356 32.86 -0.10 12.79
N ILE A 357 33.46 1.00 12.32
CA ILE A 357 34.60 0.99 11.41
C ILE A 357 35.90 0.60 12.16
N GLY A 358 35.91 0.77 13.48
CA GLY A 358 37.11 0.77 14.30
C GLY A 358 37.99 1.97 13.94
N LYS A 359 38.86 2.40 14.86
CA LYS A 359 39.84 3.49 14.64
C LYS A 359 40.87 3.22 13.50
N ARG A 360 40.64 2.21 12.66
CA ARG A 360 41.61 1.63 11.71
C ARG A 360 41.29 1.88 10.23
N ILE A 361 40.16 2.49 9.87
CA ILE A 361 39.77 2.70 8.46
C ILE A 361 39.23 4.12 8.23
N ILE A 362 39.97 5.11 8.72
CA ILE A 362 39.98 6.44 8.08
C ILE A 362 41.45 6.75 7.87
N ASN A 363 42.02 6.20 6.80
CA ASN A 363 43.20 6.84 6.24
C ASN A 363 42.74 8.19 5.72
N GLU A 364 43.59 9.22 5.83
CA GLU A 364 43.28 10.58 5.36
C GLU A 364 42.85 10.60 3.87
N ASP A 365 43.23 9.57 3.11
CA ASP A 365 42.99 9.43 1.67
C ASP A 365 41.74 8.61 1.28
N ILE A 366 40.87 8.23 2.23
CA ILE A 366 39.71 7.40 1.87
C ILE A 366 38.75 8.14 0.92
N THR A 367 38.44 7.53 -0.21
CA THR A 367 37.57 8.13 -1.22
C THR A 367 36.09 7.99 -0.86
N ARG A 368 35.26 8.89 -1.40
CA ARG A 368 33.80 8.82 -1.24
C ARG A 368 33.23 7.46 -1.66
N ASN A 369 33.69 6.93 -2.79
CA ASN A 369 33.20 5.67 -3.33
C ASN A 369 33.63 4.46 -2.48
N GLU A 370 34.80 4.51 -1.85
CA GLU A 370 35.20 3.48 -0.87
C GLU A 370 34.33 3.52 0.38
N VAL A 371 34.01 4.72 0.89
CA VAL A 371 33.04 4.86 1.99
C VAL A 371 31.67 4.31 1.59
N ILE A 372 31.21 4.62 0.38
CA ILE A 372 29.96 4.06 -0.15
C ILE A 372 30.04 2.54 -0.20
N ASP A 373 31.07 1.98 -0.83
CA ASP A 373 31.24 0.52 -0.95
C ASP A 373 31.22 -0.18 0.41
N MET A 374 31.82 0.42 1.44
CA MET A 374 31.80 -0.09 2.83
C MET A 374 30.41 -0.10 3.47
N PHE A 375 29.59 0.92 3.19
CA PHE A 375 28.28 1.10 3.81
C PHE A 375 27.11 0.55 3.00
N LEU A 376 27.33 0.17 1.74
CA LEU A 376 26.29 -0.43 0.90
C LEU A 376 25.85 -1.76 1.48
N THR A 377 24.55 -1.88 1.67
CA THR A 377 23.94 -3.09 2.21
C THR A 377 24.19 -4.30 1.31
N GLU A 378 24.25 -4.06 0.00
CA GLU A 378 24.53 -5.05 -1.03
C GLU A 378 25.95 -5.64 -0.93
N ASN A 379 26.90 -4.90 -0.32
CA ASN A 379 28.31 -5.26 -0.23
C ASN A 379 28.72 -5.85 1.13
N GLU A 380 27.77 -6.11 2.03
CA GLU A 380 28.00 -6.60 3.40
C GLU A 380 29.02 -7.75 3.50
N LYS A 381 28.86 -8.80 2.67
CA LYS A 381 29.73 -9.98 2.70
C LYS A 381 31.20 -9.68 2.35
N LYS A 382 31.45 -8.62 1.58
CA LYS A 382 32.81 -8.21 1.18
C LYS A 382 33.59 -7.65 2.37
N PHE A 383 32.87 -7.02 3.30
CA PHE A 383 33.45 -6.27 4.41
C PHE A 383 33.40 -6.98 5.77
N GLU A 384 32.64 -8.08 5.88
CA GLU A 384 32.55 -8.91 7.10
C GLU A 384 33.93 -9.34 7.64
N LYS A 385 34.87 -9.69 6.74
CA LYS A 385 36.24 -10.09 7.11
C LYS A 385 37.07 -8.99 7.77
N TYR A 386 36.66 -7.73 7.64
CA TYR A 386 37.33 -6.57 8.27
C TYR A 386 36.69 -6.20 9.61
N GLY A 387 35.75 -7.01 10.13
CA GLY A 387 35.01 -6.68 11.34
C GLY A 387 33.92 -5.62 11.11
N ILE A 388 33.85 -5.05 9.91
CA ILE A 388 32.71 -4.29 9.42
C ILE A 388 31.63 -5.32 9.10
N LYS A 389 30.90 -5.76 10.14
CA LYS A 389 29.55 -6.27 9.92
C LYS A 389 28.83 -5.07 9.30
N GLY A 390 28.49 -5.15 8.02
CA GLY A 390 27.82 -4.05 7.33
C GLY A 390 26.64 -3.53 8.17
N LEU A 391 26.13 -2.35 7.83
CA LEU A 391 24.95 -1.78 8.47
C LEU A 391 23.67 -2.63 8.28
N SER A 392 23.77 -3.92 7.98
CA SER A 392 22.69 -4.88 7.95
C SER A 392 21.92 -4.97 9.26
N HIS A 393 22.58 -4.76 10.41
CA HIS A 393 21.90 -4.58 11.70
C HIS A 393 21.13 -3.25 11.81
N LYS A 394 21.46 -2.26 10.96
CA LYS A 394 20.76 -0.97 10.82
C LYS A 394 19.80 -0.90 9.64
N LYS A 395 19.54 -2.01 8.92
CA LYS A 395 18.40 -2.13 7.97
C LYS A 395 17.07 -1.66 8.58
N ASN A 396 17.00 -1.67 9.91
CA ASN A 396 15.81 -1.36 10.69
C ASN A 396 15.78 0.10 11.21
N SER A 397 16.80 0.91 10.89
CA SER A 397 16.92 2.31 11.32
C SER A 397 17.43 3.22 10.20
N VAL A 398 18.70 3.11 9.81
CA VAL A 398 19.25 3.79 8.63
C VAL A 398 20.22 2.86 7.91
N CYS A 399 20.04 2.73 6.60
CA CYS A 399 20.97 2.00 5.77
C CYS A 399 21.17 2.71 4.44
N MET A 400 22.23 2.34 3.74
CA MET A 400 22.50 2.83 2.41
C MET A 400 22.14 1.76 1.38
N ARG A 401 21.45 2.18 0.33
CA ARG A 401 20.94 1.35 -0.76
C ARG A 401 21.42 1.88 -2.10
N GLY A 402 21.68 0.97 -3.03
CA GLY A 402 21.82 1.30 -4.45
C GLY A 402 20.50 1.08 -5.19
N VAL A 403 20.13 2.01 -6.07
CA VAL A 403 19.01 1.85 -7.01
C VAL A 403 19.52 1.34 -8.36
N CYS A 404 20.60 1.96 -8.84
CA CYS A 404 21.38 1.61 -10.01
C CYS A 404 22.84 2.07 -9.81
N GLU A 405 23.71 1.89 -10.81
CA GLU A 405 25.08 2.41 -10.73
C GLU A 405 25.06 3.92 -10.50
N GLU A 406 25.77 4.38 -9.45
CA GLU A 406 25.94 5.79 -9.05
C GLU A 406 24.73 6.50 -8.41
N ASP A 407 23.54 5.87 -8.36
CA ASP A 407 22.39 6.39 -7.62
C ASP A 407 22.20 5.68 -6.27
N TYR A 408 22.70 6.34 -5.23
CA TYR A 408 22.71 5.85 -3.86
C TYR A 408 21.83 6.73 -2.97
N ARG A 409 21.19 6.12 -1.98
CA ARG A 409 20.34 6.81 -1.01
C ARG A 409 20.55 6.31 0.41
N PHE A 410 20.30 7.19 1.38
CA PHE A 410 20.01 6.76 2.74
C PHE A 410 18.53 6.39 2.83
N GLU A 411 18.24 5.13 3.14
CA GLU A 411 16.91 4.66 3.51
C GLU A 411 16.78 4.76 5.03
N ILE A 412 15.97 5.70 5.51
CA ILE A 412 15.75 5.98 6.93
C ILE A 412 14.37 5.47 7.33
N ARG A 413 14.30 4.58 8.31
CA ARG A 413 13.06 4.01 8.82
C ARG A 413 12.40 4.96 9.82
N ILE A 414 11.15 5.32 9.54
CA ILE A 414 10.26 5.98 10.49
C ILE A 414 9.50 4.90 11.26
N PRO A 415 9.46 4.95 12.61
CA PRO A 415 8.93 3.84 13.41
C PRO A 415 7.44 3.61 13.20
N ASN A 416 6.69 4.69 13.00
CA ASN A 416 5.26 4.67 12.78
C ASN A 416 4.96 5.39 11.46
N GLY A 417 4.46 4.63 10.47
CA GLY A 417 3.93 5.17 9.23
C GLY A 417 2.55 5.78 9.43
N GLY A 418 2.09 6.63 8.52
CA GLY A 418 0.76 7.24 8.58
C GLY A 418 0.60 8.33 7.53
N VAL A 419 -0.60 8.92 7.43
CA VAL A 419 -0.90 9.91 6.37
C VAL A 419 -0.87 11.36 6.87
N ASN A 420 -0.31 11.63 8.06
CA ASN A 420 -0.18 12.98 8.58
C ASN A 420 0.96 13.73 7.88
N TYR A 421 0.60 14.66 6.99
CA TYR A 421 1.55 15.48 6.24
C TYR A 421 2.58 16.22 7.11
N ASN A 422 2.15 16.81 8.23
CA ASN A 422 3.06 17.58 9.08
C ASN A 422 4.13 16.68 9.71
N THR A 423 3.74 15.47 10.13
CA THR A 423 4.68 14.48 10.65
C THR A 423 5.76 14.13 9.62
N TRP A 424 5.36 13.90 8.37
CA TRP A 424 6.29 13.65 7.27
C TRP A 424 7.22 14.82 6.99
N ILE A 425 6.70 16.05 6.87
CA ILE A 425 7.52 17.23 6.59
C ILE A 425 8.52 17.49 7.70
N ASP A 426 8.12 17.34 8.96
CA ASP A 426 9.03 17.50 10.09
C ASP A 426 10.13 16.44 10.08
N ASN A 427 9.80 15.17 9.77
CA ASN A 427 10.80 14.10 9.68
C ASN A 427 11.76 14.30 8.50
N ILE A 428 11.25 14.68 7.32
CA ILE A 428 12.08 15.00 6.16
C ILE A 428 13.01 16.17 6.53
N ARG A 429 12.49 17.23 7.15
CA ARG A 429 13.29 18.35 7.62
C ARG A 429 14.40 17.89 8.58
N LEU A 430 14.07 17.08 9.59
CA LEU A 430 15.00 16.58 10.59
C LEU A 430 16.18 15.85 9.94
N TYR A 431 15.90 14.84 9.10
CA TYR A 431 16.94 14.02 8.52
C TYR A 431 17.74 14.73 7.41
N SER A 432 17.09 15.57 6.60
CA SER A 432 17.78 16.39 5.61
C SER A 432 18.69 17.45 6.26
N LYS A 433 18.32 17.99 7.42
CA LYS A 433 19.21 18.91 8.16
C LYS A 433 20.45 18.23 8.71
N ILE A 434 20.36 16.96 9.10
CA ILE A 434 21.55 16.17 9.45
C ILE A 434 22.50 16.10 8.24
N MET A 435 21.98 15.87 7.02
CA MET A 435 22.81 15.88 5.80
C MET A 435 23.43 17.26 5.52
N GLU A 436 22.66 18.34 5.66
CA GLU A 436 23.20 19.70 5.48
C GLU A 436 24.33 20.00 6.45
N VAL A 437 24.15 19.71 7.74
CA VAL A 437 25.17 19.95 8.76
C VAL A 437 26.38 19.06 8.53
N ALA A 438 26.19 17.78 8.22
CA ALA A 438 27.27 16.84 7.93
C ALA A 438 28.15 17.33 6.78
N LYS A 439 27.54 17.86 5.71
CA LYS A 439 28.23 18.48 4.59
C LYS A 439 28.93 19.80 4.99
N LYS A 440 28.25 20.70 5.70
CA LYS A 440 28.84 21.97 6.16
C LYS A 440 30.09 21.74 7.01
N ILE A 441 30.04 20.79 7.94
CA ILE A 441 31.20 20.41 8.76
C ILE A 441 32.32 19.86 7.88
N ALA A 442 32.01 18.95 6.95
CA ALA A 442 33.03 18.39 6.05
C ALA A 442 33.69 19.44 5.16
N ASP A 443 32.94 20.45 4.70
CA ASP A 443 33.46 21.54 3.89
C ASP A 443 34.26 22.55 4.72
N ALA A 444 33.87 22.79 5.97
CA ALA A 444 34.62 23.63 6.91
C ALA A 444 36.00 23.03 7.24
N LEU A 445 36.10 21.71 7.45
CA LEU A 445 37.35 21.01 7.76
C LEU A 445 38.40 21.07 6.64
N LYS A 446 38.01 21.46 5.42
CA LYS A 446 38.93 21.64 4.27
C LYS A 446 39.51 23.05 4.20
N LYS A 447 39.02 24.00 5.00
CA LYS A 447 39.41 25.41 4.94
C LYS A 447 40.62 25.67 5.84
N ASP A 448 41.48 26.58 5.42
CA ASP A 448 42.57 27.09 6.27
C ASP A 448 42.05 27.92 7.46
N TYR A 449 40.88 28.55 7.29
CA TYR A 449 40.20 29.35 8.32
C TYR A 449 38.70 29.06 8.27
N ILE A 450 38.12 28.85 9.45
CA ILE A 450 36.68 28.60 9.63
C ILE A 450 36.00 29.79 10.31
N THR A 451 34.71 29.93 10.08
CA THR A 451 33.87 30.94 10.74
C THR A 451 33.49 30.51 12.16
N GLU A 452 33.05 31.45 13.00
CA GLU A 452 32.54 31.15 14.36
C GLU A 452 31.38 30.14 14.33
N GLU A 453 30.50 30.23 13.33
CA GLU A 453 29.39 29.30 13.16
C GLU A 453 29.87 27.89 12.78
N GLU A 454 30.87 27.78 11.90
CA GLU A 454 31.46 26.48 11.55
C GLU A 454 32.17 25.84 12.74
N GLU A 455 32.90 26.64 13.53
CA GLU A 455 33.50 26.19 14.78
C GLU A 455 32.44 25.72 15.78
N ARG A 456 31.32 26.45 15.92
CA ARG A 456 30.18 26.05 16.75
C ARG A 456 29.61 24.70 16.33
N LEU A 457 29.36 24.50 15.02
CA LEU A 457 28.83 23.23 14.50
C LEU A 457 29.78 22.06 14.74
N ILE A 458 31.10 22.26 14.54
CA ILE A 458 32.12 21.25 14.83
C ILE A 458 32.11 20.90 16.32
N LYS A 459 32.06 21.90 17.20
CA LYS A 459 32.02 21.70 18.66
C LYS A 459 30.79 20.92 19.10
N LEU A 460 29.60 21.31 18.63
CA LEU A 460 28.35 20.61 18.96
C LEU A 460 28.35 19.16 18.47
N LYS A 461 28.90 18.88 17.28
CA LYS A 461 29.09 17.51 16.81
C LYS A 461 29.99 16.70 17.75
N LEU A 462 31.11 17.26 18.20
CA LEU A 462 32.02 16.60 19.14
C LEU A 462 31.35 16.37 20.50
N GLU A 463 30.55 17.32 20.98
CA GLU A 463 29.77 17.15 22.21
C GLU A 463 28.83 15.94 22.13
N LEU A 464 28.18 15.69 20.97
CA LEU A 464 27.34 14.50 20.78
C LEU A 464 28.09 13.16 20.92
N GLU A 465 29.42 13.16 20.80
CA GLU A 465 30.27 11.97 20.92
C GLU A 465 30.59 11.63 22.39
N GLU A 466 30.26 12.51 23.35
CA GLU A 466 30.51 12.27 24.76
C GLU A 466 29.68 11.08 25.30
N PRO A 467 30.31 10.08 25.94
CA PRO A 467 29.68 8.79 26.24
C PRO A 467 28.57 8.85 27.30
N ASP A 468 28.61 9.86 28.17
CA ASP A 468 27.75 9.96 29.36
C ASP A 468 26.60 10.95 29.22
N LEU A 469 26.32 11.46 28.01
CA LEU A 469 25.19 12.36 27.78
C LEU A 469 23.84 11.64 27.96
N SER A 470 22.92 12.27 28.68
CA SER A 470 21.54 11.79 28.76
C SER A 470 20.83 11.94 27.40
N ASP A 471 19.76 11.17 27.17
CA ASP A 471 18.96 11.30 25.96
C ASP A 471 18.39 12.72 25.78
N LYS A 472 18.11 13.41 26.89
CA LYS A 472 17.62 14.79 26.86
C LYS A 472 18.72 15.77 26.46
N ASP A 473 19.92 15.64 27.02
CA ASP A 473 21.05 16.50 26.65
C ASP A 473 21.42 16.27 25.17
N LYS A 474 21.40 15.01 24.70
CA LYS A 474 21.58 14.68 23.28
C LYS A 474 20.52 15.34 22.39
N LEU A 475 19.26 15.37 22.83
CA LEU A 475 18.20 16.06 22.10
C LEU A 475 18.47 17.56 22.02
N GLU A 476 18.81 18.21 23.12
CA GLU A 476 19.10 19.65 23.16
C GLU A 476 20.27 20.00 22.23
N ILE A 477 21.40 19.28 22.32
CA ILE A 477 22.56 19.48 21.47
C ILE A 477 22.22 19.21 19.99
N LEU A 478 21.47 18.14 19.68
CA LEU A 478 21.05 17.84 18.32
C LEU A 478 20.16 18.96 17.76
N MET A 479 19.20 19.48 18.53
CA MET A 479 18.33 20.55 18.08
C MET A 479 19.10 21.85 17.82
N ASP A 480 20.08 22.18 18.67
CA ASP A 480 20.98 23.33 18.49
C ASP A 480 21.96 23.17 17.33
N LEU A 481 22.33 21.93 17.02
CA LEU A 481 23.16 21.59 15.87
C LEU A 481 22.39 21.76 14.56
N LEU A 482 21.10 21.40 14.53
CA LEU A 482 20.31 21.34 13.31
C LEU A 482 19.49 22.61 13.00
N PHE A 483 19.11 23.37 14.02
CA PHE A 483 18.13 24.46 13.88
C PHE A 483 18.51 25.70 14.69
N ASP A 484 18.26 26.87 14.12
CA ASP A 484 18.31 28.15 14.84
C ASP A 484 16.91 28.61 15.29
N ASP A 485 15.84 28.12 14.64
CA ASP A 485 14.46 28.50 14.93
C ASP A 485 13.91 27.68 16.10
N GLU A 486 13.74 28.33 17.25
CA GLU A 486 13.16 27.76 18.47
C GLU A 486 11.77 27.14 18.25
N LYS A 487 10.96 27.68 17.32
CA LYS A 487 9.65 27.08 17.02
C LYS A 487 9.78 25.72 16.35
N ILE A 488 10.80 25.54 15.51
CA ILE A 488 11.09 24.25 14.88
C ILE A 488 11.63 23.28 15.93
N LYS A 489 12.54 23.71 16.80
CA LYS A 489 13.05 22.87 17.90
C LYS A 489 11.93 22.37 18.80
N GLN A 490 10.98 23.25 19.13
CA GLN A 490 9.86 22.92 20.02
C GLN A 490 9.00 21.76 19.50
N ILE A 491 8.90 21.56 18.18
CA ILE A 491 8.18 20.41 17.60
C ILE A 491 8.77 19.09 18.11
N TYR A 492 10.10 18.97 18.11
CA TYR A 492 10.79 17.75 18.51
C TYR A 492 10.87 17.59 20.03
N PHE A 493 11.05 18.69 20.78
CA PHE A 493 10.95 18.68 22.24
C PHE A 493 9.57 18.18 22.70
N ASP A 494 8.50 18.70 22.11
CA ASP A 494 7.12 18.28 22.40
C ASP A 494 6.88 16.79 22.13
N ARG A 495 7.44 16.26 21.04
CA ARG A 495 7.35 14.83 20.69
C ARG A 495 8.10 13.98 21.71
N TYR A 496 9.34 14.36 22.05
CA TYR A 496 10.15 13.66 23.05
C TYR A 496 9.44 13.61 24.40
N ASP A 497 9.05 14.77 24.94
CA ASP A 497 8.38 14.86 26.25
C ASP A 497 7.10 14.04 26.28
N SER A 498 6.31 14.10 25.19
CA SER A 498 5.08 13.32 25.09
C SER A 498 5.33 11.80 25.05
N VAL A 499 6.39 11.35 24.40
CA VAL A 499 6.77 9.93 24.34
C VAL A 499 7.29 9.45 25.69
N ILE A 500 8.18 10.21 26.33
CA ILE A 500 8.69 9.88 27.67
C ILE A 500 7.56 9.82 28.70
N ALA A 501 6.63 10.78 28.66
CA ALA A 501 5.44 10.76 29.52
C ALA A 501 4.63 9.48 29.32
N LYS A 502 4.40 9.05 28.07
CA LYS A 502 3.67 7.80 27.79
C LYS A 502 4.44 6.58 28.27
N ILE A 503 5.75 6.49 28.02
CA ILE A 503 6.60 5.38 28.50
C ILE A 503 6.48 5.23 30.02
N ASN A 504 6.53 6.34 30.75
CA ASN A 504 6.42 6.34 32.21
C ASN A 504 5.05 5.91 32.75
N THR A 505 4.01 5.91 31.91
CA THR A 505 2.67 5.43 32.27
C THR A 505 2.40 3.96 31.96
N LEU A 506 3.28 3.29 31.21
CA LEU A 506 3.12 1.87 30.87
C LEU A 506 3.44 0.99 32.08
N SER A 507 2.57 0.02 32.36
CA SER A 507 2.86 -1.02 33.36
C SER A 507 3.73 -2.12 32.74
N PRO A 508 4.50 -2.90 33.55
CA PRO A 508 5.23 -4.06 33.05
C PRO A 508 4.36 -5.07 32.27
N ASN A 509 3.09 -5.22 32.66
CA ASN A 509 2.13 -6.11 31.99
C ASN A 509 1.72 -5.61 30.59
N ASP A 510 1.76 -4.29 30.35
CA ASP A 510 1.44 -3.73 29.02
C ASP A 510 2.53 -4.07 28.01
N PHE A 511 3.79 -4.12 28.45
CA PHE A 511 4.91 -4.58 27.63
C PHE A 511 4.79 -6.07 27.26
N ASP A 512 4.42 -6.91 28.23
CA ASP A 512 4.19 -8.35 28.00
C ASP A 512 2.97 -8.60 27.09
N TYR A 513 1.92 -7.79 27.20
CA TYR A 513 0.76 -7.85 26.31
C TYR A 513 1.08 -7.46 24.86
N ILE A 514 1.86 -6.39 24.66
CA ILE A 514 2.37 -5.99 23.33
C ILE A 514 3.24 -7.11 22.74
N LYS A 515 4.08 -7.75 23.55
CA LYS A 515 4.91 -8.90 23.16
C LYS A 515 4.06 -10.13 22.79
N TYR A 516 3.05 -10.45 23.60
CA TYR A 516 2.12 -11.58 23.38
C TYR A 516 1.30 -11.43 22.09
N LYS A 517 0.79 -10.23 21.78
CA LYS A 517 0.05 -10.01 20.52
C LYS A 517 0.91 -10.25 19.28
N ARG A 518 2.18 -9.82 19.29
CA ARG A 518 3.09 -10.03 18.16
C ARG A 518 3.32 -11.51 17.84
N GLN A 519 3.41 -12.35 18.88
CA GLN A 519 3.65 -13.79 18.73
C GLN A 519 2.43 -14.56 18.20
N ASN A 520 1.20 -14.12 18.51
CA ASN A 520 -0.01 -14.91 18.23
C ASN A 520 -0.79 -14.49 16.98
N PHE A 521 -0.59 -13.28 16.45
CA PHE A 521 -1.30 -12.79 15.26
C PHE A 521 -0.54 -13.00 13.95
N GLY A 522 0.49 -13.88 13.93
CA GLY A 522 1.21 -14.21 12.69
C GLY A 522 1.94 -13.01 12.06
N MET A 523 2.14 -11.93 12.82
CA MET A 523 3.11 -10.91 12.47
C MET A 523 4.48 -11.54 12.68
N GLU A 524 4.95 -12.31 11.68
CA GLU A 524 6.33 -12.77 11.68
C GLU A 524 7.21 -11.58 12.06
N PRO A 525 8.17 -11.76 12.98
CA PRO A 525 9.17 -10.74 13.13
C PRO A 525 9.83 -10.64 11.75
N ALA A 526 9.72 -9.49 11.10
CA ALA A 526 10.60 -9.17 9.97
C ALA A 526 12.09 -9.18 10.39
N PHE A 527 12.40 -9.47 11.67
CA PHE A 527 13.72 -9.40 12.28
C PHE A 527 13.93 -10.60 13.21
N GLY A 528 14.59 -11.63 12.69
CA GLY A 528 14.71 -12.96 13.31
C GLY A 528 15.04 -12.98 14.81
N ASP A 529 14.41 -13.93 15.48
CA ASP A 529 14.74 -14.35 16.83
C ASP A 529 16.22 -14.77 16.92
N VAL A 530 17.01 -14.04 17.70
CA VAL A 530 18.18 -14.62 18.35
C VAL A 530 17.85 -14.61 19.83
N ASP A 531 17.42 -15.77 20.31
CA ASP A 531 17.19 -16.09 21.70
C ASP A 531 18.52 -15.93 22.47
N PHE A 532 18.61 -14.92 23.33
CA PHE A 532 19.65 -14.81 24.35
C PHE A 532 19.13 -15.47 25.63
N SER A 533 18.92 -16.78 25.58
CA SER A 533 18.87 -17.58 26.80
C SER A 533 20.30 -18.01 27.14
N TYR A 534 20.77 -17.50 28.28
CA TYR A 534 22.02 -17.88 28.93
C TYR A 534 22.15 -19.40 29.02
N GLN A 535 23.12 -19.99 28.33
CA GLN A 535 23.86 -21.13 28.86
C GLN A 535 25.36 -20.99 28.58
N TYR A 536 26.08 -20.76 29.67
CA TYR A 536 27.49 -21.09 29.84
C TYR A 536 27.78 -22.48 29.25
N GLN A 537 28.58 -22.56 28.19
CA GLN A 537 29.63 -23.57 28.10
C GLN A 537 30.91 -22.94 27.55
N SER A 538 31.93 -23.09 28.38
CA SER A 538 33.32 -22.71 28.20
C SER A 538 33.97 -23.26 26.94
N LYS A 539 35.01 -22.52 26.52
CA LYS A 539 36.09 -22.86 25.57
C LYS A 539 35.83 -22.45 24.13
N LEU A 540 36.31 -21.26 23.78
CA LEU A 540 37.43 -21.06 22.85
C LEU A 540 37.75 -19.55 22.80
N PHE A 541 38.99 -19.22 22.45
CA PHE A 541 39.63 -17.90 22.45
C PHE A 541 40.32 -17.49 23.76
N ASP A 542 41.36 -18.25 24.08
CA ASP A 542 42.58 -17.71 24.69
C ASP A 542 43.38 -16.98 23.58
N PRO A 543 43.65 -15.67 23.69
CA PRO A 543 44.25 -14.88 22.63
C PRO A 543 45.78 -14.84 22.74
N TYR A 544 46.48 -15.98 22.89
CA TYR A 544 47.94 -16.03 22.74
C TYR A 544 48.40 -17.46 22.42
N LYS A 545 48.85 -17.69 21.18
CA LYS A 545 49.89 -18.65 20.80
C LYS A 545 50.24 -18.47 19.33
N ASP A 546 51.13 -17.53 19.06
CA ASP A 546 52.19 -17.79 18.10
C ASP A 546 53.17 -18.75 18.79
N ASP A 547 53.46 -19.86 18.12
CA ASP A 547 54.80 -20.43 18.06
C ASP A 547 54.76 -21.58 17.05
N ASP A 548 55.55 -21.41 15.99
CA ASP A 548 56.34 -22.43 15.32
C ASP A 548 55.74 -23.84 15.22
N ASN A 549 55.46 -24.28 14.00
CA ASN A 549 56.41 -25.21 13.37
C ASN A 549 56.14 -25.42 11.88
N GLU A 550 57.24 -25.26 11.16
CA GLU A 550 57.57 -25.81 9.87
C GLU A 550 57.04 -27.23 9.58
N LYS A 551 56.88 -27.51 8.28
CA LYS A 551 57.10 -28.80 7.59
C LYS A 551 56.17 -29.96 7.98
N SER A 552 55.33 -30.39 7.04
CA SER A 552 55.72 -31.42 6.06
C SER A 552 54.52 -32.06 5.33
N ARG A 553 54.72 -32.20 4.02
CA ARG A 553 53.98 -32.99 3.00
C ARG A 553 52.74 -32.39 2.38
#